data_AF-A0A2J6HUU6-F1
#
_entry.id   AF-A0A2J6HUU6-F1
#
_cell.length_a   1.000
_cell.length_b   1.000
_cell.length_c   1.000
_cell.angle_alpha   90.00
_cell.angle_beta   90.00
_cell.angle_gamma   90.00
#
_symmetry.space_group_name_H-M   'P 1'
#
loop_
_entity.id
_entity.type
_entity.pdbx_description
1 polymer ?
#
loop_
_entity_poly.entity_id
_entity_poly.type
_entity_poly.pdbx_seq_one_letter_code
_entity_poly.pdbx_strand_id
1 'polypeptide(L)'
;MATTSDFRNGLCIEFNNDLYTIVEFQHVKPGKGSAFVRTKLKNVKTGKVIPNTFNAGVKIDIARVERRPFQFSYKDDMGFHFMNTENWEETVIQEEIINAPQFLKDGQEAEIVFHADTETPLLCELPPFVVLKITYTEPGEKGNTATNTLKDATVETGANVRIPLFISEGEIIKVDTRTGEYSERVKG
;
A
#
# COMPACT_ATOMS: atom_id res chain seq x y z
N MET A 1 13.60 -7.72 -27.79
CA MET A 1 13.64 -6.66 -26.74
C MET A 1 12.55 -5.67 -27.06
N ALA A 2 11.78 -5.30 -26.05
CA ALA A 2 10.70 -4.34 -26.21
C ALA A 2 11.25 -2.92 -26.44
N THR A 3 10.41 -2.06 -26.98
CA THR A 3 10.72 -0.64 -27.18
C THR A 3 9.54 0.23 -26.76
N THR A 4 9.67 1.56 -26.86
CA THR A 4 8.56 2.49 -26.60
C THR A 4 7.33 2.29 -27.50
N SER A 5 7.39 1.47 -28.55
CA SER A 5 6.20 1.05 -29.31
C SER A 5 5.27 0.14 -28.51
N ASP A 6 5.81 -0.58 -27.54
CA ASP A 6 5.11 -1.58 -26.73
C ASP A 6 4.46 -0.96 -25.48
N PHE A 7 4.64 0.36 -25.27
CA PHE A 7 4.04 1.09 -24.16
C PHE A 7 2.52 0.97 -24.17
N ARG A 8 1.99 0.60 -23.01
CA ARG A 8 0.57 0.55 -22.69
C ARG A 8 0.39 0.86 -21.21
N ASN A 9 -0.78 1.37 -20.83
CA ASN A 9 -1.09 1.55 -19.43
C ASN A 9 -1.05 0.20 -18.70
N GLY A 10 -0.44 0.17 -17.52
CA GLY A 10 -0.21 -1.04 -16.74
C GLY A 10 1.09 -1.79 -17.08
N LEU A 11 1.82 -1.41 -18.15
CA LEU A 11 3.12 -2.02 -18.42
C LEU A 11 4.12 -1.64 -17.32
N CYS A 12 4.76 -2.64 -16.71
CA CYS A 12 5.84 -2.42 -15.75
C CYS A 12 7.20 -2.47 -16.47
N ILE A 13 8.04 -1.48 -16.18
CA ILE A 13 9.37 -1.33 -16.78
C ILE A 13 10.41 -1.09 -15.69
N GLU A 14 11.63 -1.54 -15.94
CA GLU A 14 12.80 -1.07 -15.20
C GLU A 14 13.21 0.31 -15.72
N PHE A 15 13.31 1.28 -14.81
CA PHE A 15 13.72 2.63 -15.12
C PHE A 15 14.46 3.23 -13.93
N ASN A 16 15.67 3.76 -14.16
CA ASN A 16 16.53 4.32 -13.11
C ASN A 16 16.75 3.38 -11.91
N ASN A 17 17.01 2.10 -12.20
CA ASN A 17 17.24 1.03 -11.19
C ASN A 17 16.04 0.74 -10.26
N ASP A 18 14.84 1.13 -10.68
CA ASP A 18 13.59 0.88 -9.96
C ASP A 18 12.51 0.39 -10.92
N LEU A 19 11.43 -0.15 -10.36
CA LEU A 19 10.28 -0.65 -11.11
C LEU A 19 9.19 0.42 -11.18
N TYR A 20 8.70 0.67 -12.39
CA TYR A 20 7.64 1.64 -12.64
C TYR A 20 6.54 1.06 -13.51
N THR A 21 5.29 1.30 -13.12
CA THR A 21 4.13 1.06 -13.97
C THR A 21 3.80 2.32 -14.78
N ILE A 22 3.65 2.18 -16.10
CA ILE A 22 3.14 3.25 -16.95
C ILE A 22 1.66 3.46 -16.63
N VAL A 23 1.31 4.62 -16.08
CA VAL A 23 -0.11 4.95 -15.80
C VAL A 23 -0.75 5.76 -16.93
N GLU A 24 0.06 6.48 -17.70
CA GLU A 24 -0.37 7.25 -18.85
C GLU A 24 0.79 7.38 -19.83
N PHE A 25 0.51 7.36 -21.13
CA PHE A 25 1.50 7.67 -22.16
C PHE A 25 0.87 8.37 -23.38
N GLN A 26 1.70 9.12 -24.10
CA GLN A 26 1.31 9.83 -25.31
C GLN A 26 2.46 9.83 -26.32
N HIS A 27 2.26 9.16 -27.47
CA HIS A 27 3.17 9.28 -28.62
C HIS A 27 2.99 10.63 -29.30
N VAL A 28 4.10 11.33 -29.52
CA VAL A 28 4.13 12.64 -30.16
C VAL A 28 5.03 12.57 -31.39
N LYS A 29 4.46 12.92 -32.54
CA LYS A 29 5.18 13.13 -33.80
C LYS A 29 5.17 14.64 -34.11
N PRO A 30 6.23 15.39 -33.75
CA PRO A 30 6.25 16.83 -33.99
C PRO A 30 6.37 17.12 -35.49
N GLY A 31 5.88 18.27 -35.94
CA GLY A 31 6.04 18.71 -37.34
C GLY A 31 7.51 18.91 -37.75
N LYS A 32 8.41 19.08 -36.78
CA LYS A 32 9.87 19.12 -36.96
C LYS A 32 10.56 18.45 -35.77
N GLY A 33 11.54 17.58 -36.02
CA GLY A 33 12.30 16.85 -35.00
C GLY A 33 11.92 15.38 -34.86
N SER A 34 12.62 14.66 -33.99
CA SER A 34 12.38 13.22 -33.75
C SER A 34 11.12 12.98 -32.92
N ALA A 35 10.44 11.86 -33.17
CA ALA A 35 9.29 11.44 -32.39
C ALA A 35 9.70 11.03 -30.96
N PHE A 36 8.81 11.25 -29.99
CA PHE A 36 9.02 10.91 -28.58
C PHE A 36 7.72 10.43 -27.94
N VAL A 37 7.82 9.84 -26.75
CA VAL A 37 6.69 9.38 -25.95
C VAL A 37 6.75 10.02 -24.57
N ARG A 38 5.74 10.81 -24.23
CA ARG A 38 5.55 11.33 -22.87
C ARG A 38 4.89 10.26 -22.04
N THR A 39 5.30 10.10 -20.79
CA THR A 39 4.79 9.09 -19.87
C THR A 39 4.58 9.69 -18.48
N LYS A 40 3.59 9.16 -17.76
CA LYS A 40 3.53 9.22 -16.30
C LYS A 40 3.86 7.83 -15.78
N LEU A 41 4.87 7.75 -14.94
CA LEU A 41 5.41 6.52 -14.38
C LEU A 41 5.10 6.48 -12.88
N LYS A 42 4.40 5.44 -12.41
CA LYS A 42 4.15 5.20 -10.99
C LYS A 42 5.17 4.21 -10.47
N ASN A 43 6.00 4.61 -9.50
CA ASN A 43 6.96 3.72 -8.86
C ASN A 43 6.19 2.60 -8.12
N VAL A 44 6.58 1.34 -8.32
CA VAL A 44 5.87 0.18 -7.76
C VAL A 44 5.98 0.12 -6.25
N LYS A 45 7.12 0.51 -5.67
CA LYS A 45 7.37 0.45 -4.22
C LYS A 45 6.77 1.64 -3.47
N THR A 46 6.98 2.85 -3.98
CA THR A 46 6.60 4.10 -3.28
C THR A 46 5.26 4.67 -3.70
N GLY A 47 4.68 4.19 -4.80
CA GLY A 47 3.46 4.73 -5.38
C GLY A 47 3.59 6.14 -5.99
N LYS A 48 4.77 6.77 -5.90
CA LYS A 48 5.03 8.12 -6.43
C LYS A 48 4.90 8.14 -7.95
N VAL A 49 4.18 9.12 -8.48
CA VAL A 49 4.05 9.33 -9.93
C VAL A 49 5.01 10.41 -10.40
N ILE A 50 5.83 10.10 -11.40
CA ILE A 50 6.77 11.04 -12.03
C ILE A 50 6.51 11.14 -13.54
N PRO A 51 6.64 12.33 -14.15
CA PRO A 51 6.66 12.45 -15.59
C PRO A 51 8.03 12.02 -16.15
N ASN A 52 8.04 11.35 -17.30
CA ASN A 52 9.26 11.09 -18.07
C ASN A 52 8.99 11.14 -19.58
N THR A 53 9.99 11.53 -20.37
CA THR A 53 9.91 11.50 -21.85
C THR A 53 10.97 10.58 -22.41
N PHE A 54 10.56 9.64 -23.25
CA PHE A 54 11.43 8.72 -23.95
C PHE A 54 11.51 9.09 -25.43
N ASN A 55 12.69 8.98 -26.06
CA ASN A 55 12.77 9.03 -27.51
C ASN A 55 12.05 7.81 -28.12
N ALA A 56 11.34 8.00 -29.23
CA ALA A 56 10.62 6.89 -29.85
C ALA A 56 11.59 5.83 -30.39
N GLY A 57 11.29 4.56 -30.14
CA GLY A 57 12.09 3.41 -30.56
C GLY A 57 13.22 3.02 -29.60
N VAL A 58 13.38 3.74 -28.47
CA VAL A 58 14.33 3.35 -27.42
C VAL A 58 13.93 2.00 -26.84
N LYS A 59 14.93 1.14 -26.63
CA LYS A 59 14.76 -0.16 -25.97
C LYS A 59 14.37 0.04 -24.51
N ILE A 60 13.52 -0.85 -24.03
CA ILE A 60 13.06 -0.87 -22.64
C ILE A 60 13.20 -2.27 -22.08
N ASP A 61 13.42 -2.33 -20.78
CA ASP A 61 13.43 -3.55 -20.01
C ASP A 61 12.07 -3.67 -19.32
N ILE A 62 11.31 -4.71 -19.69
CA ILE A 62 10.00 -4.99 -19.12
C ILE A 62 10.21 -5.88 -17.92
N ALA A 63 9.54 -5.55 -16.83
CA ALA A 63 9.39 -6.42 -15.68
C ALA A 63 7.94 -6.91 -15.59
N ARG A 64 7.74 -8.11 -15.08
CA ARG A 64 6.40 -8.59 -14.72
C ARG A 64 6.25 -8.53 -13.21
N VAL A 65 5.18 -7.87 -12.77
CA VAL A 65 4.80 -7.81 -11.35
C VAL A 65 3.48 -8.54 -11.16
N GLU A 66 3.36 -9.25 -10.05
CA GLU A 66 2.17 -9.99 -9.66
C GLU A 66 1.69 -9.53 -8.31
N ARG A 67 0.38 -9.29 -8.20
CA ARG A 67 -0.31 -8.97 -6.96
C ARG A 67 -0.99 -10.24 -6.49
N ARG A 68 -0.65 -10.69 -5.28
CA ARG A 68 -1.12 -11.95 -4.72
C ARG A 68 -1.81 -11.69 -3.37
N PRO A 69 -2.94 -12.35 -3.08
CA PRO A 69 -3.69 -12.13 -1.85
C PRO A 69 -3.10 -12.95 -0.70
N PHE A 70 -2.94 -12.31 0.46
CA PHE A 70 -2.42 -12.91 1.67
C PHE A 70 -3.23 -12.48 2.89
N GLN A 71 -3.12 -13.26 3.96
CA GLN A 71 -3.56 -12.87 5.29
C GLN A 71 -2.38 -12.94 6.25
N PHE A 72 -2.26 -11.94 7.12
CA PHE A 72 -1.27 -11.95 8.18
C PHE A 72 -1.59 -13.03 9.21
N SER A 73 -0.54 -13.69 9.71
CA SER A 73 -0.66 -14.72 10.74
C SER A 73 -0.03 -14.27 12.06
N TYR A 74 1.29 -14.04 12.07
CA TYR A 74 2.00 -13.62 13.28
C TYR A 74 3.33 -12.93 12.95
N LYS A 75 3.92 -12.27 13.95
CA LYS A 75 5.25 -11.68 13.88
C LYS A 75 6.19 -12.44 14.83
N ASP A 76 7.39 -12.72 14.36
CA ASP A 76 8.50 -13.24 15.17
C ASP A 76 9.80 -12.48 14.86
N ASP A 77 10.95 -13.02 15.30
CA ASP A 77 12.27 -12.42 15.09
C ASP A 77 12.71 -12.42 13.61
N MET A 78 12.09 -13.23 12.74
CA MET A 78 12.40 -13.28 11.30
C MET A 78 11.60 -12.26 10.50
N GLY A 79 10.43 -11.84 11.00
CA GLY A 79 9.59 -10.83 10.36
C GLY A 79 8.11 -11.09 10.52
N PHE A 80 7.32 -10.60 9.57
CA PHE A 80 5.87 -10.77 9.53
C PHE A 80 5.53 -11.96 8.64
N HIS A 81 4.87 -12.96 9.20
CA HIS A 81 4.43 -14.16 8.49
C HIS A 81 3.05 -13.94 7.89
N PHE A 82 2.94 -14.25 6.61
CA PHE A 82 1.71 -14.15 5.83
C PHE A 82 1.42 -15.48 5.15
N MET A 83 0.15 -15.87 5.11
CA MET A 83 -0.32 -17.05 4.39
C MET A 83 -1.10 -16.63 3.14
N ASN A 84 -0.73 -17.17 1.99
CA ASN A 84 -1.44 -16.93 0.74
C ASN A 84 -2.84 -17.54 0.80
N THR A 85 -3.87 -16.78 0.43
CA THR A 85 -5.28 -17.20 0.59
C THR A 85 -5.78 -18.10 -0.54
N GLU A 86 -5.00 -18.28 -1.61
CA GLU A 86 -5.33 -19.13 -2.75
C GLU A 86 -4.64 -20.50 -2.68
N ASN A 87 -3.36 -20.52 -2.29
CA ASN A 87 -2.53 -21.73 -2.33
C ASN A 87 -2.01 -22.18 -0.95
N TRP A 88 -2.26 -21.43 0.12
CA TRP A 88 -1.87 -21.74 1.49
C TRP A 88 -0.36 -21.80 1.75
N GLU A 89 0.45 -21.23 0.85
CA GLU A 89 1.90 -21.08 1.06
C GLU A 89 2.19 -19.90 1.99
N GLU A 90 3.16 -20.08 2.88
CA GLU A 90 3.62 -19.04 3.80
C GLU A 90 4.78 -18.23 3.19
N THR A 91 4.84 -16.95 3.53
CA THR A 91 5.96 -16.08 3.19
C THR A 91 6.27 -15.13 4.34
N VAL A 92 7.55 -14.75 4.45
CA VAL A 92 8.03 -13.80 5.47
C VAL A 92 8.29 -12.46 4.81
N ILE A 93 7.68 -11.42 5.35
CA ILE A 93 7.78 -10.05 4.87
C ILE A 93 8.47 -9.20 5.93
N GLN A 94 9.44 -8.40 5.48
CA GLN A 94 10.16 -7.46 6.33
C GLN A 94 9.34 -6.19 6.55
N GLU A 95 9.49 -5.56 7.71
CA GLU A 95 8.67 -4.43 8.14
C GLU A 95 8.73 -3.24 7.17
N GLU A 96 9.89 -3.02 6.55
CA GLU A 96 10.19 -1.86 5.70
C GLU A 96 9.38 -1.82 4.40
N ILE A 97 8.83 -2.97 3.98
CA ILE A 97 8.01 -3.06 2.76
C ILE A 97 6.52 -3.20 3.06
N ILE A 98 6.11 -3.09 4.33
CA ILE A 98 4.70 -3.08 4.73
C ILE A 98 4.25 -1.63 4.91
N ASN A 99 3.12 -1.24 4.32
CA ASN A 99 2.67 0.16 4.37
C ASN A 99 2.22 0.62 5.78
N ALA A 100 1.66 -0.28 6.59
CA ALA A 100 1.15 0.03 7.92
C ALA A 100 1.26 -1.17 8.90
N PRO A 101 2.49 -1.64 9.20
CA PRO A 101 2.73 -2.86 9.97
C PRO A 101 2.13 -2.84 11.38
N GLN A 102 2.02 -1.66 12.00
CA GLN A 102 1.44 -1.48 13.33
C GLN A 102 -0.05 -1.83 13.41
N PHE A 103 -0.75 -1.93 12.28
CA PHE A 103 -2.18 -2.25 12.23
C PHE A 103 -2.47 -3.70 11.80
N LEU A 104 -1.46 -4.55 11.71
CA LEU A 104 -1.64 -5.97 11.42
C LEU A 104 -2.16 -6.73 12.64
N LYS A 105 -3.41 -7.20 12.54
CA LYS A 105 -3.99 -8.20 13.46
C LYS A 105 -4.05 -9.56 12.77
N ASP A 106 -4.11 -10.63 13.55
CA ASP A 106 -4.28 -11.99 13.00
C ASP A 106 -5.46 -12.05 12.02
N GLY A 107 -5.23 -12.69 10.87
CA GLY A 107 -6.18 -12.76 9.75
C GLY A 107 -6.35 -11.46 8.95
N GLN A 108 -5.57 -10.40 9.20
CA GLN A 108 -5.65 -9.17 8.43
C GLN A 108 -5.22 -9.40 6.98
N GLU A 109 -6.14 -9.15 6.05
CA GLU A 109 -5.87 -9.22 4.62
C GLU A 109 -4.83 -8.18 4.19
N ALA A 110 -3.97 -8.58 3.27
CA ALA A 110 -2.99 -7.74 2.59
C ALA A 110 -2.77 -8.25 1.15
N GLU A 111 -2.33 -7.37 0.27
CA GLU A 111 -1.88 -7.72 -1.08
C GLU A 111 -0.36 -7.57 -1.15
N ILE A 112 0.34 -8.65 -1.54
CA ILE A 112 1.80 -8.62 -1.69
C ILE A 112 2.14 -8.59 -3.19
N VAL A 113 2.96 -7.61 -3.57
CA VAL A 113 3.46 -7.42 -4.93
C VAL A 113 4.79 -8.15 -5.08
N PHE A 114 4.88 -9.10 -6.01
CA PHE A 114 6.09 -9.84 -6.32
C PHE A 114 6.65 -9.47 -7.69
N HIS A 115 7.98 -9.50 -7.82
CA HIS A 115 8.62 -9.60 -9.13
C HIS A 115 8.48 -11.02 -9.65
N ALA A 116 7.73 -11.22 -10.75
CA ALA A 116 7.33 -12.56 -11.20
C ALA A 116 8.50 -13.47 -11.59
N ASP A 117 9.59 -12.90 -12.12
CA ASP A 117 10.73 -13.73 -12.55
C ASP A 117 11.68 -14.12 -11.40
N THR A 118 11.73 -13.34 -10.32
CA THR A 118 12.67 -13.54 -9.21
C THR A 118 11.98 -13.93 -7.92
N GLU A 119 10.64 -13.99 -7.91
CA GLU A 119 9.80 -14.25 -6.73
C GLU A 119 10.11 -13.34 -5.54
N THR A 120 10.67 -12.15 -5.81
CA THR A 120 11.08 -11.20 -4.76
C THR A 120 9.89 -10.34 -4.35
N PRO A 121 9.53 -10.26 -3.06
CA PRO A 121 8.50 -9.33 -2.60
C PRO A 121 8.99 -7.89 -2.71
N LEU A 122 8.14 -7.03 -3.26
CA LEU A 122 8.44 -5.63 -3.55
C LEU A 122 7.71 -4.69 -2.60
N LEU A 123 6.48 -5.04 -2.23
CA LEU A 123 5.58 -4.22 -1.41
C LEU A 123 4.49 -5.13 -0.81
N CYS A 124 4.10 -4.87 0.43
CA CYS A 124 2.94 -5.45 1.10
C CYS A 124 1.96 -4.31 1.45
N GLU A 125 0.78 -4.33 0.84
CA GLU A 125 -0.24 -3.29 1.00
C GLU A 125 -1.42 -3.83 1.80
N LEU A 126 -1.64 -3.29 2.99
CA LEU A 126 -2.92 -3.43 3.68
C LEU A 126 -3.98 -2.60 2.93
N PRO A 127 -5.27 -2.97 3.03
CA PRO A 127 -6.37 -2.15 2.54
C PRO A 127 -6.28 -0.71 3.05
N PRO A 128 -6.83 0.29 2.31
CA PRO A 128 -6.81 1.69 2.74
C PRO A 128 -7.44 1.92 4.11
N PHE A 129 -8.30 1.00 4.53
CA PHE A 129 -8.90 1.02 5.84
C PHE A 129 -8.88 -0.37 6.47
N VAL A 130 -8.53 -0.42 7.74
CA VAL A 130 -8.57 -1.63 8.57
C VAL A 130 -9.55 -1.46 9.71
N VAL A 131 -10.10 -2.58 10.17
CA VAL A 131 -11.11 -2.60 11.24
C VAL A 131 -10.46 -3.16 12.49
N LEU A 132 -10.37 -2.35 13.53
CA LEU A 132 -9.65 -2.67 14.76
C LEU A 132 -10.53 -2.46 15.98
N LYS A 133 -10.48 -3.40 16.92
CA LYS A 133 -11.13 -3.27 18.22
C LYS A 133 -10.26 -2.43 19.16
N ILE A 134 -10.89 -1.53 19.92
CA ILE A 134 -10.24 -0.79 21.01
C ILE A 134 -10.11 -1.70 22.23
N THR A 135 -8.88 -1.86 22.70
CA THR A 135 -8.56 -2.63 23.91
C THR A 135 -8.40 -1.76 25.14
N TYR A 136 -8.09 -0.47 24.97
CA TYR A 136 -7.97 0.47 26.08
C TYR A 136 -8.15 1.93 25.63
N THR A 137 -8.87 2.73 26.42
CA THR A 137 -8.90 4.20 26.31
C THR A 137 -9.44 4.81 27.59
N GLU A 138 -9.02 6.03 27.94
CA GLU A 138 -9.56 6.71 29.12
C GLU A 138 -11.06 7.07 28.93
N PRO A 139 -11.85 7.10 30.03
CA PRO A 139 -13.22 7.61 29.98
C PRO A 139 -13.25 9.04 29.42
N GLY A 140 -14.21 9.34 28.53
CA GLY A 140 -14.36 10.70 28.02
C GLY A 140 -14.68 11.68 29.15
N GLU A 141 -13.98 12.82 29.21
CA GLU A 141 -14.24 13.85 30.21
C GLU A 141 -15.64 14.45 30.02
N LYS A 142 -16.54 14.18 30.97
CA LYS A 142 -17.86 14.80 31.02
C LYS A 142 -17.71 16.31 31.24
N GLY A 143 -17.96 17.10 30.19
CA GLY A 143 -17.99 18.56 30.27
C GLY A 143 -17.14 19.29 29.23
N ASN A 144 -16.29 18.57 28.47
CA ASN A 144 -15.54 19.18 27.39
C ASN A 144 -16.47 19.44 26.19
N THR A 145 -16.90 20.70 26.04
CA THR A 145 -17.82 21.16 24.97
C THR A 145 -17.07 21.56 23.69
N ALA A 146 -15.74 21.42 23.66
CA ALA A 146 -14.96 21.65 22.46
C ALA A 146 -15.23 20.56 21.42
N THR A 147 -15.85 20.97 20.32
CA THR A 147 -15.98 20.18 19.09
C THR A 147 -14.60 19.70 18.63
N ASN A 148 -14.51 18.43 18.21
CA ASN A 148 -13.27 17.77 17.72
C ASN A 148 -12.17 17.48 18.75
N THR A 149 -12.48 17.39 20.04
CA THR A 149 -11.51 16.86 21.00
C THR A 149 -11.28 15.36 20.75
N LEU A 150 -10.03 14.96 20.63
CA LEU A 150 -9.60 13.56 20.47
C LEU A 150 -8.83 13.09 21.70
N LYS A 151 -9.02 11.82 22.06
CA LYS A 151 -8.27 11.12 23.08
C LYS A 151 -7.51 9.95 22.47
N ASP A 152 -6.53 9.44 23.19
CA ASP A 152 -5.74 8.30 22.75
C ASP A 152 -6.45 6.98 23.07
N ALA A 153 -6.31 6.01 22.18
CA ALA A 153 -6.79 4.65 22.35
C ALA A 153 -5.76 3.64 21.88
N THR A 154 -5.63 2.55 22.62
CA THR A 154 -4.88 1.37 22.20
C THR A 154 -5.84 0.42 21.50
N VAL A 155 -5.44 -0.08 20.34
CA VAL A 155 -6.21 -1.08 19.57
C VAL A 155 -5.64 -2.49 19.79
N GLU A 156 -6.33 -3.51 19.29
CA GLU A 156 -5.97 -4.93 19.50
C GLU A 156 -4.57 -5.33 19.02
N THR A 157 -3.97 -4.56 18.11
CA THR A 157 -2.58 -4.73 17.65
C THR A 157 -1.55 -4.10 18.59
N GLY A 158 -1.99 -3.32 19.58
CA GLY A 158 -1.14 -2.49 20.44
C GLY A 158 -0.84 -1.10 19.89
N ALA A 159 -1.25 -0.79 18.65
CA ALA A 159 -1.07 0.56 18.08
C ALA A 159 -1.92 1.60 18.82
N ASN A 160 -1.39 2.84 18.87
CA ASN A 160 -2.11 3.98 19.40
C ASN A 160 -2.83 4.73 18.28
N VAL A 161 -4.10 5.07 18.48
CA VAL A 161 -4.95 5.81 17.53
C VAL A 161 -5.71 6.91 18.28
N ARG A 162 -5.76 8.11 17.70
CA ARG A 162 -6.57 9.21 18.24
C ARG A 162 -8.03 9.06 17.82
N ILE A 163 -8.93 9.01 18.80
CA ILE A 163 -10.36 8.76 18.62
C ILE A 163 -11.22 9.88 19.23
N PRO A 164 -12.46 10.10 18.74
CA PRO A 164 -13.40 11.01 19.38
C PRO A 164 -13.71 10.63 20.84
N LEU A 165 -13.96 11.63 21.70
CA LEU A 165 -14.22 11.42 23.13
C LEU A 165 -15.37 10.45 23.45
N PHE A 166 -16.37 10.34 22.56
CA PHE A 166 -17.55 9.49 22.76
C PHE A 166 -17.27 8.00 22.53
N ILE A 167 -16.15 7.65 21.89
CA ILE A 167 -15.79 6.26 21.63
C ILE A 167 -15.25 5.63 22.92
N SER A 168 -15.67 4.39 23.17
CA SER A 168 -15.37 3.67 24.41
C SER A 168 -14.55 2.41 24.15
N GLU A 169 -13.95 1.88 25.21
CA GLU A 169 -13.28 0.59 25.18
C GLU A 169 -14.25 -0.52 24.68
N GLY A 170 -13.73 -1.46 23.91
CA GLY A 170 -14.50 -2.56 23.32
C GLY A 170 -15.23 -2.21 22.02
N GLU A 171 -15.35 -0.93 21.67
CA GLU A 171 -15.88 -0.52 20.36
C GLU A 171 -14.90 -0.85 19.23
N ILE A 172 -15.47 -1.03 18.03
CA ILE A 172 -14.72 -1.33 16.81
C ILE A 172 -14.67 -0.08 15.96
N ILE A 173 -13.47 0.28 15.51
CA ILE A 173 -13.22 1.45 14.69
C ILE A 173 -12.59 1.05 13.37
N LYS A 174 -12.77 1.91 12.39
CA LYS A 174 -12.07 1.86 11.12
C LYS A 174 -10.96 2.90 11.13
N VAL A 175 -9.75 2.47 10.76
CA VAL A 175 -8.53 3.30 10.76
C VAL A 175 -8.01 3.38 9.33
N ASP A 176 -7.66 4.59 8.89
CA ASP A 176 -7.01 4.81 7.59
C ASP A 176 -5.54 4.38 7.68
N THR A 177 -5.13 3.39 6.90
CA THR A 177 -3.75 2.85 6.96
C THR A 177 -2.71 3.81 6.39
N ARG A 178 -3.13 4.84 5.65
CA ARG A 178 -2.24 5.82 5.03
C ARG A 178 -1.88 6.95 5.98
N THR A 179 -2.80 7.32 6.87
CA THR A 179 -2.62 8.43 7.82
C THR A 179 -2.52 7.96 9.28
N GLY A 180 -2.98 6.73 9.58
CA GLY A 180 -3.12 6.23 10.94
C GLY A 180 -4.28 6.84 11.71
N GLU A 181 -5.17 7.57 11.04
CA GLU A 181 -6.25 8.31 11.67
C GLU A 181 -7.54 7.50 11.77
N TYR A 182 -8.31 7.79 12.82
CA TYR A 182 -9.68 7.33 12.94
C TYR A 182 -10.52 7.81 11.74
N SER A 183 -11.21 6.87 11.09
CA SER A 183 -12.15 7.16 10.01
C SER A 183 -13.59 7.16 10.51
N GLU A 184 -14.05 6.06 11.11
CA GLU A 184 -15.43 5.90 11.56
C GLU A 184 -15.55 4.81 12.63
N ARG A 185 -16.64 4.85 13.40
CA ARG A 185 -17.03 3.78 14.31
C ARG A 185 -17.85 2.77 13.52
N VAL A 186 -17.45 1.51 13.54
CA VAL A 186 -18.20 0.43 12.89
C VAL A 186 -19.46 0.17 13.72
N LYS A 187 -20.63 0.32 13.10
CA LYS A 187 -21.90 -0.09 13.71
C LYS A 187 -22.08 -1.58 13.45
N GLY A 188 -22.22 -2.36 14.52
CA GLY A 188 -22.66 -3.76 14.43
C GLY A 188 -24.12 -3.88 14.04
#